data_AF-A0A3F2RBR2-F1
#
_entry.id   AF-A0A3F2RBR2-F1
#
_cell.length_a   1.000
_cell.length_b   1.000
_cell.length_c   1.000
_cell.angle_alpha   90.00
_cell.angle_beta   90.00
_cell.angle_gamma   90.00
#
_symmetry.space_group_name_H-M   'P 1'
#
loop_
_entity.id
_entity.type
_entity.pdbx_description
1 polymer ?
#
loop_
_entity_poly.entity_id
_entity_poly.type
_entity_poly.pdbx_seq_one_letter_code
_entity_poly.pdbx_strand_id
1 'polypeptide(L)'
;MLERWPEIVISPFGVVDKGDDDASISGRTIHDLSFPEGSSINDCIDQDSITKPDYNHCDAVATEILRAKHNHPEAEIQIMASDVASAFRNISIHSNSVYLFAGLIEEENVLVIELSAPFGWTGPPGFYEIFSGAISHVHGSHTNAVSPDAVIEMDASDFGLCALDISAREALTYRLSSQEYTLIREFKNGEANGFAINFRELLSCAFAVNMWGARWAAQVPRSGRPHHVHFRIDNASAVAWQCNLSSRNPRAQVIVRLVSW
;
A
#
# COMPACT_ATOMS: atom_id res chain seq x y z
N MET A 1 -8.29 17.50 31.44
CA MET A 1 -7.61 16.18 31.32
C MET A 1 -6.21 16.36 30.73
N LEU A 2 -6.08 17.10 29.63
CA LEU A 2 -4.81 17.42 28.96
C LEU A 2 -3.79 18.19 29.80
N GLU A 3 -4.23 19.02 30.75
CA GLU A 3 -3.34 19.73 31.70
C GLU A 3 -2.47 18.79 32.55
N ARG A 4 -2.81 17.50 32.63
CA ARG A 4 -2.05 16.49 33.38
C ARG A 4 -0.99 15.77 32.55
N TRP A 5 -1.07 15.84 31.21
CA TRP A 5 -0.19 15.15 30.25
C TRP A 5 0.28 16.14 29.17
N PRO A 6 1.12 17.13 29.53
CA PRO A 6 1.58 18.17 28.60
C PRO A 6 2.40 17.64 27.42
N GLU A 7 2.92 16.42 27.52
CA GLU A 7 3.70 15.76 26.49
C GLU A 7 2.86 15.18 25.34
N ILE A 8 1.54 15.04 25.50
CA ILE A 8 0.69 14.45 24.48
C ILE A 8 0.54 15.37 23.26
N VAL A 9 0.77 14.81 22.08
CA VAL A 9 0.51 15.46 20.80
C VAL A 9 -0.90 15.07 20.35
N ILE A 10 -1.71 16.08 20.03
CA ILE A 10 -3.10 15.88 19.58
C ILE A 10 -3.19 16.21 18.10
N SER A 11 -3.66 15.24 17.32
CA SER A 11 -4.06 15.41 15.93
C SER A 11 -5.58 15.17 15.79
N PRO A 12 -6.26 15.88 14.88
CA PRO A 12 -7.71 15.76 14.77
C PRO A 12 -8.13 14.46 14.11
N PHE A 13 -9.35 14.02 14.43
CA PHE A 13 -10.03 12.96 13.68
C PHE A 13 -10.92 13.55 12.60
N GLY A 14 -10.84 13.00 11.40
CA GLY A 14 -11.75 13.28 10.29
C GLY A 14 -12.56 12.04 9.93
N VAL A 15 -13.60 12.24 9.11
CA VAL A 15 -14.35 11.15 8.48
C VAL A 15 -14.42 11.45 6.99
N VAL A 16 -14.09 10.46 6.16
CA VAL A 16 -14.21 10.55 4.70
C VAL A 16 -15.19 9.52 4.17
N ASP A 17 -15.82 9.83 3.04
CA ASP A 17 -16.72 8.93 2.35
C ASP A 17 -16.05 7.59 2.04
N LYS A 18 -16.80 6.50 2.19
CA LYS A 18 -16.34 5.16 1.83
C LYS A 18 -17.30 4.55 0.79
N GLY A 19 -16.90 4.61 -0.48
CA GLY A 19 -17.70 4.09 -1.59
C GLY A 19 -18.65 5.16 -2.14
N ASP A 20 -19.88 4.78 -2.48
CA ASP A 20 -20.91 5.69 -2.99
C ASP A 20 -21.78 6.30 -1.86
N ASP A 21 -21.57 5.89 -0.60
CA ASP A 21 -22.34 6.36 0.56
C ASP A 21 -21.69 7.59 1.22
N ASP A 22 -22.53 8.52 1.70
CA ASP A 22 -22.12 9.71 2.45
C ASP A 22 -21.43 9.33 3.77
N ALA A 23 -20.36 10.04 4.13
CA ALA A 23 -19.64 9.96 5.40
C ALA A 23 -20.55 10.04 6.63
N SER A 24 -21.70 10.72 6.52
CA SER A 24 -22.69 10.78 7.60
C SER A 24 -23.40 9.45 7.88
N ILE A 25 -23.35 8.51 6.93
CA ILE A 25 -23.99 7.18 6.99
C ILE A 25 -22.94 6.08 7.17
N SER A 26 -21.86 6.11 6.38
CA SER A 26 -20.78 5.11 6.42
C SER A 26 -19.45 5.70 5.93
N GLY A 27 -18.74 6.38 6.83
CA GLY A 27 -17.41 6.93 6.54
C GLY A 27 -16.24 6.11 7.09
N ARG A 28 -15.05 6.30 6.51
CA ARG A 28 -13.78 5.89 7.11
C ARG A 28 -13.27 7.01 8.03
N THR A 29 -13.05 6.69 9.30
CA THR A 29 -12.35 7.59 10.22
C THR A 29 -10.88 7.70 9.83
N ILE A 30 -10.35 8.92 9.82
CA ILE A 30 -8.95 9.23 9.57
C ILE A 30 -8.38 9.95 10.79
N HIS A 31 -7.16 9.61 11.18
CA HIS A 31 -6.37 10.39 12.12
C HIS A 31 -5.43 11.31 11.31
N ASP A 32 -5.62 12.62 11.36
CA ASP A 32 -4.86 13.56 10.51
C ASP A 32 -3.48 13.86 11.09
N LEU A 33 -2.55 12.95 10.83
CA LEU A 33 -1.15 13.05 11.28
C LEU A 33 -0.33 14.08 10.51
N SER A 34 -0.92 14.72 9.50
CA SER A 34 -0.29 15.81 8.73
C SER A 34 -0.77 17.18 9.19
N PHE A 35 -1.66 17.24 10.18
CA PHE A 35 -2.12 18.47 10.81
C PHE A 35 -1.48 18.67 12.19
N PRO A 36 -1.15 19.93 12.56
CA PRO A 36 -1.13 21.11 11.71
C PRO A 36 0.11 21.14 10.81
N GLU A 37 -0.05 21.66 9.59
CA GLU A 37 1.03 21.75 8.61
C GLU A 37 2.27 22.47 9.17
N GLY A 38 3.45 21.89 8.96
CA GLY A 38 4.75 22.41 9.38
C GLY A 38 5.17 22.04 10.80
N SER A 39 4.29 21.40 11.58
CA SER A 39 4.60 20.90 12.94
C SER A 39 3.88 19.60 13.28
N SER A 40 3.30 18.95 12.27
CA SER A 40 2.62 17.69 12.43
C SER A 40 3.60 16.56 12.74
N ILE A 41 3.07 15.42 13.16
CA ILE A 41 3.85 14.22 13.41
C ILE A 41 4.62 13.84 12.14
N ASN A 42 3.97 13.91 10.98
CA ASN A 42 4.58 13.59 9.70
C ASN A 42 5.68 14.59 9.28
N ASP A 43 5.58 15.87 9.68
CA ASP A 43 6.61 16.89 9.41
C ASP A 43 7.84 16.73 10.31
N CYS A 44 7.65 16.21 11.52
CA CYS A 44 8.70 16.07 12.52
C CYS A 44 9.55 14.79 12.36
N ILE A 45 9.22 13.95 11.39
CA ILE A 45 9.95 12.71 11.10
C ILE A 45 11.18 13.03 10.26
N ASP A 46 12.36 12.65 10.77
CA ASP A 46 13.62 12.75 10.04
C ASP A 46 13.67 11.71 8.90
N GLN A 47 13.35 12.17 7.70
CA GLN A 47 13.34 11.37 6.48
C GLN A 47 14.73 10.86 6.06
N ASP A 48 15.82 11.45 6.57
CA ASP A 48 17.19 11.07 6.24
C ASP A 48 17.74 9.98 7.16
N SER A 49 17.11 9.77 8.32
CA SER A 49 17.38 8.62 9.20
C SER A 49 16.81 7.29 8.66
N ILE A 50 16.00 7.35 7.60
CA ILE A 50 15.31 6.21 6.98
C ILE A 50 16.17 5.63 5.86
N THR A 51 16.31 4.30 5.81
CA THR A 51 17.03 3.60 4.72
C THR A 51 16.25 3.72 3.40
N LYS A 52 16.89 4.24 2.33
CA LYS A 52 16.28 4.51 1.01
C LYS A 52 16.70 3.46 -0.04
N PRO A 53 15.78 2.81 -0.79
CA PRO A 53 16.11 1.83 -1.84
C PRO A 53 16.48 2.47 -3.21
N ASP A 54 17.00 1.66 -4.16
CA ASP A 54 17.38 2.04 -5.54
C ASP A 54 16.25 1.76 -6.58
N TYR A 55 16.15 2.57 -7.66
CA TYR A 55 14.96 2.68 -8.54
C TYR A 55 15.20 2.37 -10.05
N ASN A 56 14.17 1.91 -10.80
CA ASN A 56 14.16 1.73 -12.27
C ASN A 56 12.93 2.39 -12.96
N HIS A 57 12.98 2.60 -14.30
CA HIS A 57 11.97 3.33 -15.10
C HIS A 57 10.82 2.45 -15.66
N CYS A 58 9.65 3.06 -15.95
CA CYS A 58 8.36 2.37 -16.18
C CYS A 58 8.14 1.79 -17.60
N ASP A 59 8.91 2.20 -18.60
CA ASP A 59 8.87 1.62 -19.94
C ASP A 59 9.39 0.19 -19.99
N ALA A 60 10.20 -0.20 -19.00
CA ALA A 60 10.65 -1.58 -18.82
C ALA A 60 9.47 -2.57 -18.70
N VAL A 61 8.35 -2.15 -18.10
CA VAL A 61 7.15 -2.99 -17.90
C VAL A 61 6.49 -3.36 -19.21
N ALA A 62 6.18 -2.34 -20.00
CA ALA A 62 5.49 -2.50 -21.27
C ALA A 62 6.37 -3.27 -22.25
N THR A 63 7.68 -2.98 -22.24
CA THR A 63 8.66 -3.70 -23.05
C THR A 63 8.63 -5.19 -22.74
N GLU A 64 8.57 -5.57 -21.47
CA GLU A 64 8.67 -6.99 -21.10
C GLU A 64 7.36 -7.76 -21.20
N ILE A 65 6.20 -7.12 -20.98
CA ILE A 65 4.89 -7.72 -21.31
C ILE A 65 4.78 -7.99 -22.82
N LEU A 66 5.15 -7.00 -23.65
CA LEU A 66 5.13 -7.16 -25.11
C LEU A 66 6.11 -8.23 -25.57
N ARG A 67 7.28 -8.31 -24.94
CA ARG A 67 8.28 -9.35 -25.21
C ARG A 67 7.82 -10.74 -24.79
N ALA A 68 7.20 -10.89 -23.62
CA ALA A 68 6.66 -12.16 -23.13
C ALA A 68 5.55 -12.67 -24.05
N LYS A 69 4.66 -11.78 -24.49
CA LYS A 69 3.60 -12.11 -25.45
C LYS A 69 4.15 -12.45 -26.84
N HIS A 70 5.22 -11.79 -27.28
CA HIS A 70 5.89 -12.10 -28.55
C HIS A 70 6.56 -13.48 -28.50
N ASN A 71 7.21 -13.82 -27.39
CA ASN A 71 7.97 -15.06 -27.25
C ASN A 71 7.08 -16.29 -26.97
N HIS A 72 5.88 -16.09 -26.40
CA HIS A 72 4.97 -17.17 -26.02
C HIS A 72 3.54 -16.92 -26.51
N PRO A 73 3.32 -16.89 -27.84
CA PRO A 73 2.04 -16.52 -28.43
C PRO A 73 0.89 -17.50 -28.12
N GLU A 74 1.21 -18.74 -27.74
CA GLU A 74 0.25 -19.82 -27.45
C GLU A 74 -0.05 -19.95 -25.94
N ALA A 75 0.66 -19.22 -25.07
CA ALA A 75 0.48 -19.30 -23.63
C ALA A 75 -0.48 -18.22 -23.13
N GLU A 76 -1.45 -18.63 -22.30
CA GLU A 76 -2.31 -17.70 -21.57
C GLU A 76 -1.54 -17.19 -20.34
N ILE A 77 -1.30 -15.88 -20.31
CA ILE A 77 -0.71 -15.20 -19.16
C ILE A 77 -1.88 -14.82 -18.23
N GLN A 78 -1.73 -14.93 -16.92
CA GLN A 78 -2.75 -14.55 -15.93
C GLN A 78 -2.06 -14.08 -14.64
N ILE A 79 -2.68 -13.18 -13.89
CA ILE A 79 -2.11 -12.56 -12.68
C ILE A 79 -3.16 -12.56 -11.53
N MET A 80 -2.70 -12.65 -10.27
CA MET A 80 -3.54 -12.78 -9.06
C MET A 80 -3.11 -11.79 -7.96
N ALA A 81 -4.06 -11.25 -7.18
CA ALA A 81 -3.81 -10.34 -6.04
C ALA A 81 -4.75 -10.59 -4.84
N SER A 82 -4.34 -10.27 -3.60
CA SER A 82 -5.15 -10.47 -2.37
C SER A 82 -4.92 -9.42 -1.25
N ASP A 83 -5.74 -9.45 -0.19
CA ASP A 83 -5.77 -8.48 0.93
C ASP A 83 -5.21 -9.05 2.26
N VAL A 84 -4.59 -8.20 3.08
CA VAL A 84 -4.37 -8.47 4.52
C VAL A 84 -5.15 -7.46 5.36
N ALA A 85 -6.31 -7.90 5.86
CA ALA A 85 -7.17 -7.05 6.66
C ALA A 85 -6.47 -6.52 7.92
N SER A 86 -6.55 -5.20 8.13
CA SER A 86 -6.07 -4.51 9.34
C SER A 86 -4.57 -4.66 9.63
N ALA A 87 -3.73 -4.75 8.59
CA ALA A 87 -2.28 -4.94 8.72
C ALA A 87 -1.64 -4.02 9.79
N PHE A 88 -1.94 -2.72 9.76
CA PHE A 88 -1.38 -1.74 10.70
C PHE A 88 -1.78 -1.95 12.17
N ARG A 89 -2.96 -2.53 12.43
CA ARG A 89 -3.40 -2.83 13.81
C ARG A 89 -2.52 -3.89 14.48
N ASN A 90 -1.79 -4.67 13.70
CA ASN A 90 -0.87 -5.68 14.22
C ASN A 90 0.51 -5.10 14.58
N ILE A 91 0.80 -3.86 14.19
CA ILE A 91 2.08 -3.20 14.45
C ILE A 91 1.90 -2.31 15.68
N SER A 92 2.41 -2.73 16.83
CA SER A 92 2.33 -1.93 18.06
C SER A 92 3.30 -0.74 18.00
N ILE A 93 2.84 0.41 18.46
CA ILE A 93 3.69 1.58 18.69
C ILE A 93 4.44 1.36 20.00
N HIS A 94 5.74 1.69 20.01
CA HIS A 94 6.56 1.59 21.22
C HIS A 94 5.99 2.48 22.34
N SER A 95 6.01 2.01 23.60
CA SER A 95 5.40 2.72 24.73
C SER A 95 5.94 4.13 24.96
N ASN A 96 7.19 4.38 24.56
CA ASN A 96 7.80 5.71 24.64
C ASN A 96 7.46 6.60 23.43
N SER A 97 6.50 6.21 22.61
CA SER A 97 6.12 6.93 21.39
C SER A 97 4.61 7.04 21.21
N VAL A 98 3.79 6.25 21.95
CA VAL A 98 2.31 6.31 21.88
C VAL A 98 1.75 7.69 22.19
N TYR A 99 2.45 8.49 23.00
CA TYR A 99 2.03 9.86 23.35
C TYR A 99 1.99 10.80 22.14
N LEU A 100 2.67 10.44 21.04
CA LEU A 100 2.65 11.18 19.79
C LEU A 100 1.35 10.96 19.00
N PHE A 101 0.62 9.88 19.26
CA PHE A 101 -0.51 9.44 18.43
C PHE A 101 -1.81 9.51 19.22
N ALA A 102 -2.18 10.72 19.66
CA ALA A 102 -3.45 10.96 20.31
C ALA A 102 -4.36 11.85 19.48
N GLY A 103 -5.67 11.64 19.63
CA GLY A 103 -6.68 12.52 19.09
C GLY A 103 -7.76 12.80 20.13
N LEU A 104 -8.39 13.96 20.01
CA LEU A 104 -9.46 14.40 20.92
C LEU A 104 -10.78 14.42 20.16
N ILE A 105 -11.79 13.75 20.72
CA ILE A 105 -13.19 13.92 20.29
C ILE A 105 -13.76 15.00 21.20
N GLU A 106 -13.81 16.24 20.70
CA GLU A 106 -14.15 17.43 21.49
C GLU A 106 -15.59 17.38 22.01
N GLU A 107 -16.52 16.87 21.19
CA GLU A 107 -17.96 16.81 21.50
C GLU A 107 -18.25 15.95 22.74
N GLU A 108 -17.48 14.86 22.90
CA GLU A 108 -17.63 13.91 23.99
C GLU A 108 -16.54 14.08 25.07
N ASN A 109 -15.60 15.01 24.87
CA ASN A 109 -14.43 15.23 25.72
C ASN A 109 -13.64 13.92 25.98
N VAL A 110 -13.47 13.11 24.93
CA VAL A 110 -12.78 11.81 24.98
C VAL A 110 -11.40 11.93 24.32
N LEU A 111 -10.36 11.59 25.08
CA LEU A 111 -9.00 11.43 24.56
C LEU A 111 -8.80 9.98 24.09
N VAL A 112 -8.39 9.82 22.84
CA VAL A 112 -8.05 8.54 22.23
C VAL A 112 -6.54 8.52 22.01
N ILE A 113 -5.88 7.43 22.40
CA ILE A 113 -4.45 7.21 22.13
C ILE A 113 -4.33 5.94 21.30
N GLU A 114 -3.73 6.03 20.12
CA GLU A 114 -3.44 4.87 19.30
C GLU A 114 -2.23 4.11 19.84
N LEU A 115 -2.41 2.80 20.02
CA LEU A 115 -1.38 1.87 20.49
C LEU A 115 -0.77 1.06 19.35
N SER A 116 -1.32 1.20 18.14
CA SER A 116 -0.87 0.53 16.92
C SER A 116 -0.63 1.55 15.81
N ALA A 117 0.20 1.20 14.83
CA ALA A 117 0.56 2.08 13.72
C ALA A 117 -0.70 2.68 13.08
N PRO A 118 -0.80 4.02 12.98
CA PRO A 118 -1.95 4.66 12.38
C PRO A 118 -1.89 4.60 10.86
N PHE A 119 -3.06 4.61 10.24
CA PHE A 119 -3.15 4.85 8.79
C PHE A 119 -2.72 6.28 8.45
N GLY A 120 -1.80 6.44 7.48
CA GLY A 120 -1.32 7.77 7.04
C GLY A 120 -0.05 8.28 7.75
N TRP A 121 0.60 7.48 8.58
CA TRP A 121 1.87 7.83 9.24
C TRP A 121 3.08 7.66 8.30
N THR A 122 3.89 8.71 8.11
CA THR A 122 5.04 8.74 7.17
C THR A 122 6.34 8.17 7.74
N GLY A 123 6.26 7.51 8.91
CA GLY A 123 7.39 7.14 9.75
C GLY A 123 8.50 6.32 9.11
N PRO A 124 8.24 5.15 8.52
CA PRO A 124 8.73 4.82 7.17
C PRO A 124 8.06 3.59 6.49
N PRO A 125 8.12 3.46 5.15
CA PRO A 125 7.95 2.19 4.41
C PRO A 125 8.80 1.02 4.96
N GLY A 126 10.01 1.29 5.47
CA GLY A 126 10.97 0.25 5.90
C GLY A 126 10.61 -0.55 7.16
N PHE A 127 9.82 0.00 8.10
CA PHE A 127 9.31 -0.79 9.25
C PHE A 127 8.12 -1.65 8.83
N TYR A 128 7.27 -1.13 7.94
CA TYR A 128 6.22 -1.91 7.31
C TYR A 128 6.84 -3.07 6.55
N GLU A 129 7.96 -2.87 5.85
CA GLU A 129 8.64 -3.94 5.15
C GLU A 129 9.14 -5.09 6.05
N ILE A 130 9.64 -4.79 7.26
CA ILE A 130 10.08 -5.83 8.21
C ILE A 130 8.89 -6.62 8.76
N PHE A 131 7.78 -5.93 9.06
CA PHE A 131 6.58 -6.56 9.61
C PHE A 131 5.81 -7.34 8.55
N SER A 132 5.75 -6.79 7.34
CA SER A 132 5.37 -7.46 6.10
C SER A 132 6.18 -8.75 5.95
N GLY A 133 7.51 -8.60 6.06
CA GLY A 133 8.49 -9.66 6.23
C GLY A 133 8.05 -10.81 7.13
N ALA A 134 7.66 -10.46 8.35
CA ALA A 134 7.27 -11.41 9.38
C ALA A 134 5.88 -12.04 9.11
N ILE A 135 4.88 -11.27 8.67
CA ILE A 135 3.55 -11.81 8.33
C ILE A 135 3.68 -12.78 7.14
N SER A 136 4.53 -12.48 6.17
CA SER A 136 4.85 -13.41 5.08
C SER A 136 5.55 -14.66 5.54
N HIS A 137 6.49 -14.53 6.47
CA HIS A 137 7.14 -15.68 7.07
C HIS A 137 6.14 -16.56 7.84
N VAL A 138 5.23 -15.98 8.63
CA VAL A 138 4.22 -16.72 9.41
C VAL A 138 3.16 -17.37 8.51
N HIS A 139 2.68 -16.68 7.47
CA HIS A 139 1.75 -17.28 6.49
C HIS A 139 2.43 -18.33 5.60
N GLY A 140 3.72 -18.14 5.28
CA GLY A 140 4.57 -19.15 4.64
C GLY A 140 4.85 -20.36 5.53
N SER A 141 4.75 -20.21 6.87
CA SER A 141 4.99 -21.28 7.84
C SER A 141 3.76 -22.12 8.19
N HIS A 142 2.54 -21.63 7.92
CA HIS A 142 1.28 -22.32 8.27
C HIS A 142 0.54 -22.97 7.10
N THR A 143 1.12 -23.04 5.90
CA THR A 143 0.37 -23.48 4.71
C THR A 143 0.84 -24.84 4.18
N ASN A 144 -0.08 -25.80 4.25
CA ASN A 144 0.06 -27.17 3.74
C ASN A 144 0.52 -27.18 2.26
N ALA A 145 1.54 -27.98 1.91
CA ALA A 145 1.98 -28.49 0.59
C ALA A 145 1.99 -27.56 -0.67
N VAL A 146 1.50 -26.34 -0.63
CA VAL A 146 1.36 -25.37 -1.73
C VAL A 146 1.78 -23.98 -1.22
N SER A 147 3.03 -23.84 -0.80
CA SER A 147 3.60 -22.53 -0.43
C SER A 147 3.73 -21.65 -1.67
N PRO A 148 3.42 -20.34 -1.60
CA PRO A 148 3.90 -19.41 -2.61
C PRO A 148 5.43 -19.40 -2.64
N ASP A 149 5.99 -19.25 -3.82
CA ASP A 149 7.42 -19.15 -4.07
C ASP A 149 7.94 -17.72 -3.78
N ALA A 150 7.06 -16.71 -3.85
CA ALA A 150 7.31 -15.35 -3.42
C ALA A 150 6.04 -14.71 -2.84
N VAL A 151 6.21 -13.83 -1.85
CA VAL A 151 5.10 -13.09 -1.25
C VAL A 151 5.45 -11.62 -1.22
N ILE A 152 4.54 -10.81 -1.75
CA ILE A 152 4.77 -9.42 -2.09
C ILE A 152 3.80 -8.53 -1.31
N GLU A 153 4.32 -7.62 -0.50
CA GLU A 153 3.52 -6.61 0.22
C GLU A 153 3.61 -5.26 -0.45
N MET A 154 2.49 -4.57 -0.59
CA MET A 154 2.38 -3.42 -1.46
C MET A 154 1.56 -2.32 -0.83
N ASP A 155 1.97 -1.09 -1.07
CA ASP A 155 1.29 0.10 -0.59
C ASP A 155 1.53 1.27 -1.56
N ALA A 156 0.76 2.35 -1.40
CA ALA A 156 0.94 3.60 -2.10
C ALA A 156 0.66 4.79 -1.18
N SER A 157 1.34 5.89 -1.46
CA SER A 157 1.19 7.16 -0.76
C SER A 157 1.09 8.31 -1.77
N ASP A 158 0.95 9.52 -1.26
CA ASP A 158 1.05 10.73 -2.07
C ASP A 158 2.45 11.00 -2.61
N PHE A 159 3.47 10.27 -2.13
CA PHE A 159 4.84 10.40 -2.61
C PHE A 159 5.22 9.35 -3.65
N GLY A 160 4.61 8.18 -3.60
CA GLY A 160 5.12 7.02 -4.32
C GLY A 160 4.37 5.73 -4.07
N LEU A 161 4.77 4.70 -4.78
CA LEU A 161 4.34 3.32 -4.59
C LEU A 161 5.46 2.55 -3.89
N CYS A 162 5.12 1.48 -3.18
CA CYS A 162 6.10 0.51 -2.73
C CYS A 162 5.61 -0.92 -2.86
N ALA A 163 6.54 -1.83 -3.11
CA ALA A 163 6.32 -3.26 -3.10
C ALA A 163 7.53 -3.97 -2.48
N LEU A 164 7.31 -4.96 -1.64
CA LEU A 164 8.35 -5.72 -0.94
C LEU A 164 8.22 -7.21 -1.26
N ASP A 165 9.28 -7.82 -1.77
CA ASP A 165 9.44 -9.26 -1.86
C ASP A 165 10.10 -9.77 -0.57
N ILE A 166 9.28 -10.38 0.26
CA ILE A 166 9.69 -10.81 1.59
C ILE A 166 10.64 -12.00 1.50
N SER A 167 10.43 -12.85 0.51
CA SER A 167 11.22 -14.06 0.32
C SER A 167 12.62 -13.70 -0.17
N ALA A 168 12.72 -12.68 -1.02
CA ALA A 168 13.99 -12.16 -1.51
C ALA A 168 14.64 -11.09 -0.60
N ARG A 169 13.90 -10.54 0.39
CA ARG A 169 14.28 -9.36 1.19
C ARG A 169 14.63 -8.16 0.31
N GLU A 170 13.82 -7.93 -0.71
CA GLU A 170 14.01 -6.83 -1.65
C GLU A 170 12.83 -5.89 -1.62
N ALA A 171 13.16 -4.60 -1.69
CA ALA A 171 12.24 -3.48 -1.68
C ALA A 171 12.22 -2.81 -3.05
N LEU A 172 11.03 -2.45 -3.51
CA LEU A 172 10.83 -1.58 -4.65
C LEU A 172 10.03 -0.39 -4.21
N THR A 173 10.47 0.77 -4.64
CA THR A 173 9.73 2.00 -4.47
C THR A 173 9.63 2.69 -5.81
N TYR A 174 8.58 3.49 -6.02
CA TYR A 174 8.42 4.32 -7.20
C TYR A 174 8.06 5.72 -6.73
N ARG A 175 8.91 6.71 -7.01
CA ARG A 175 8.59 8.11 -6.72
C ARG A 175 7.73 8.70 -7.82
N LEU A 176 6.62 9.31 -7.44
CA LEU A 176 5.72 9.96 -8.38
C LEU A 176 6.41 11.15 -9.06
N SER A 177 6.08 11.34 -10.33
CA SER A 177 6.52 12.47 -11.14
C SER A 177 5.79 13.75 -10.77
N SER A 178 6.34 14.90 -11.19
CA SER A 178 5.66 16.20 -11.04
C SER A 178 4.25 16.22 -11.65
N GLN A 179 4.03 15.46 -12.73
CA GLN A 179 2.72 15.34 -13.36
C GLN A 179 1.74 14.54 -12.50
N GLU A 180 2.19 13.47 -11.87
CA GLU A 180 1.37 12.66 -10.97
C GLU A 180 1.08 13.38 -9.65
N TYR A 181 2.02 14.17 -9.12
CA TYR A 181 1.74 15.07 -8.01
C TYR A 181 0.66 16.10 -8.37
N THR A 182 0.65 16.62 -9.60
CA THR A 182 -0.42 17.49 -10.07
C THR A 182 -1.76 16.75 -10.09
N LEU A 183 -1.80 15.52 -10.61
CA LEU A 183 -3.02 14.70 -10.61
C LEU A 183 -3.54 14.41 -9.20
N ILE A 184 -2.66 14.16 -8.22
CA ILE A 184 -3.06 14.01 -6.82
C ILE A 184 -3.68 15.30 -6.30
N ARG A 185 -3.05 16.45 -6.57
CA ARG A 185 -3.54 17.75 -6.12
C ARG A 185 -4.90 18.09 -6.72
N GLU A 186 -5.06 17.90 -8.03
CA GLU A 186 -6.34 18.06 -8.74
C GLU A 186 -7.42 17.14 -8.16
N PHE A 187 -7.08 15.88 -7.89
CA PHE A 187 -8.00 14.92 -7.29
C PHE A 187 -8.46 15.34 -5.90
N LYS A 188 -7.52 15.80 -5.05
CA LYS A 188 -7.82 16.34 -3.71
C LYS A 188 -8.68 17.60 -3.76
N ASN A 189 -8.58 18.37 -4.84
CA ASN A 189 -9.41 19.55 -5.08
C ASN A 189 -10.79 19.21 -5.70
N GLY A 190 -11.14 17.93 -5.81
CA GLY A 190 -12.44 17.46 -6.27
C GLY A 190 -12.52 17.14 -7.77
N GLU A 191 -11.41 17.20 -8.51
CA GLU A 191 -11.42 16.81 -9.92
C GLU A 191 -11.48 15.29 -10.09
N ALA A 192 -12.44 14.82 -10.87
CA ALA A 192 -12.60 13.41 -11.19
C ALA A 192 -11.58 12.94 -12.25
N ASN A 193 -10.32 12.79 -11.85
CA ASN A 193 -9.22 12.34 -12.74
C ASN A 193 -8.82 10.86 -12.57
N GLY A 194 -9.39 10.18 -11.57
CA GLY A 194 -9.17 8.76 -11.30
C GLY A 194 -7.81 8.41 -10.69
N PHE A 195 -6.99 9.38 -10.31
CA PHE A 195 -5.68 9.16 -9.67
C PHE A 195 -5.77 9.00 -8.14
N ALA A 196 -6.86 8.39 -7.68
CA ALA A 196 -7.15 8.16 -6.27
C ALA A 196 -6.17 7.18 -5.63
N ILE A 197 -6.12 7.17 -4.29
CA ILE A 197 -5.26 6.25 -3.53
C ILE A 197 -5.52 4.77 -3.87
N ASN A 198 -6.79 4.37 -3.98
CA ASN A 198 -7.18 3.01 -4.37
C ASN A 198 -6.61 2.59 -5.73
N PHE A 199 -6.52 3.53 -6.69
CA PHE A 199 -5.89 3.26 -7.99
C PHE A 199 -4.39 3.09 -7.84
N ARG A 200 -3.74 3.96 -7.05
CA ARG A 200 -2.29 3.93 -6.84
C ARG A 200 -1.84 2.67 -6.10
N GLU A 201 -2.60 2.18 -5.14
CA GLU A 201 -2.28 0.90 -4.49
C GLU A 201 -2.43 -0.29 -5.44
N LEU A 202 -3.47 -0.31 -6.27
CA LEU A 202 -3.57 -1.29 -7.35
C LEU A 202 -2.43 -1.14 -8.37
N LEU A 203 -1.98 0.08 -8.64
CA LEU A 203 -0.83 0.36 -9.49
C LEU A 203 0.46 -0.19 -8.87
N SER A 204 0.57 -0.26 -7.54
CA SER A 204 1.70 -0.90 -6.86
C SER A 204 1.79 -2.41 -7.17
N CYS A 205 0.65 -3.08 -7.37
CA CYS A 205 0.60 -4.46 -7.89
C CYS A 205 1.24 -4.60 -9.26
N ALA A 206 0.82 -3.75 -10.21
CA ALA A 206 1.43 -3.76 -11.53
C ALA A 206 2.93 -3.41 -11.48
N PHE A 207 3.33 -2.51 -10.58
CA PHE A 207 4.72 -2.11 -10.37
C PHE A 207 5.58 -3.26 -9.84
N ALA A 208 5.08 -4.07 -8.91
CA ALA A 208 5.80 -5.22 -8.39
C ALA A 208 5.94 -6.34 -9.43
N VAL A 209 4.83 -6.66 -10.14
CA VAL A 209 4.83 -7.64 -11.24
C VAL A 209 5.85 -7.28 -12.31
N ASN A 210 5.93 -5.99 -12.64
CA ASN A 210 6.93 -5.49 -13.56
C ASN A 210 8.37 -5.81 -13.14
N MET A 211 8.72 -5.41 -11.93
CA MET A 211 10.10 -5.37 -11.48
C MET A 211 10.65 -6.77 -11.19
N TRP A 212 9.82 -7.68 -10.70
CA TRP A 212 10.25 -9.02 -10.29
C TRP A 212 9.70 -10.15 -11.16
N GLY A 213 8.76 -9.90 -12.07
CA GLY A 213 8.15 -10.91 -12.94
C GLY A 213 9.15 -11.77 -13.70
N ALA A 214 10.19 -11.15 -14.26
CA ALA A 214 11.25 -11.85 -14.99
C ALA A 214 12.06 -12.81 -14.07
N ARG A 215 12.32 -12.39 -12.83
CA ARG A 215 12.98 -13.23 -11.84
C ARG A 215 12.12 -14.42 -11.47
N TRP A 216 10.85 -14.19 -11.16
CA TRP A 216 9.90 -15.26 -10.82
C TRP A 216 9.77 -16.28 -11.96
N ALA A 217 9.71 -15.82 -13.21
CA ALA A 217 9.69 -16.68 -14.39
C ALA A 217 10.96 -17.54 -14.52
N ALA A 218 12.14 -16.97 -14.25
CA ALA A 218 13.40 -17.72 -14.28
C ALA A 218 13.52 -18.76 -13.14
N GLN A 219 12.75 -18.58 -12.07
CA GLN A 219 12.73 -19.46 -10.89
C GLN A 219 11.70 -20.59 -10.99
N VAL A 220 10.97 -20.69 -12.10
CA VAL A 220 10.00 -21.78 -12.34
C VAL A 220 10.74 -23.13 -12.32
N PRO A 221 10.39 -24.05 -11.40
CA PRO A 221 11.05 -25.35 -11.33
C PRO A 221 10.81 -26.20 -12.57
N ARG A 222 11.81 -26.99 -12.97
CA ARG A 222 11.71 -27.98 -14.08
C ARG A 222 10.59 -29.01 -13.89
N SER A 223 10.00 -29.11 -12.70
CA SER A 223 8.83 -29.94 -12.42
C SER A 223 7.56 -29.43 -13.10
N GLY A 224 7.58 -28.25 -13.74
CA GLY A 224 6.44 -27.69 -14.47
C GLY A 224 5.38 -27.03 -13.58
N ARG A 225 5.64 -26.87 -12.28
CA ARG A 225 4.75 -26.13 -11.39
C ARG A 225 4.94 -24.62 -11.62
N PRO A 226 3.86 -23.83 -11.77
CA PRO A 226 3.97 -22.37 -11.87
C PRO A 226 4.68 -21.79 -10.64
N HIS A 227 5.45 -20.72 -10.84
CA HIS A 227 6.01 -19.96 -9.72
C HIS A 227 4.88 -19.13 -9.10
N HIS A 228 4.49 -19.50 -7.87
CA HIS A 228 3.32 -18.95 -7.23
C HIS A 228 3.70 -17.68 -6.46
N VAL A 229 3.18 -16.52 -6.90
CA VAL A 229 3.45 -15.22 -6.29
C VAL A 229 2.19 -14.72 -5.61
N HIS A 230 2.29 -14.38 -4.33
CA HIS A 230 1.17 -13.94 -3.52
C HIS A 230 1.30 -12.44 -3.22
N PHE A 231 0.43 -11.62 -3.82
CA PHE A 231 0.37 -10.19 -3.53
C PHE A 231 -0.57 -9.87 -2.38
N ARG A 232 -0.16 -8.91 -1.55
CA ARG A 232 -0.85 -8.42 -0.36
C ARG A 232 -0.99 -6.91 -0.43
N ILE A 233 -2.23 -6.47 -0.37
CA ILE A 233 -2.68 -5.08 -0.38
C ILE A 233 -3.50 -4.87 0.90
N ASP A 234 -3.58 -3.67 1.44
CA ASP A 234 -4.37 -3.32 2.63
C ASP A 234 -5.63 -2.49 2.28
N ASN A 235 -6.06 -2.58 1.03
CA ASN A 235 -7.18 -1.86 0.46
C ASN A 235 -8.18 -2.75 -0.24
N ALA A 236 -9.26 -2.96 0.51
CA ALA A 236 -10.42 -3.71 0.09
C ALA A 236 -11.01 -3.26 -1.26
N SER A 237 -10.91 -1.98 -1.65
CA SER A 237 -11.44 -1.51 -2.95
C SER A 237 -10.56 -1.97 -4.10
N ALA A 238 -9.24 -1.86 -3.97
CA ALA A 238 -8.30 -2.36 -4.98
C ALA A 238 -8.43 -3.88 -5.17
N VAL A 239 -8.60 -4.60 -4.07
CA VAL A 239 -8.82 -6.06 -4.06
C VAL A 239 -10.17 -6.41 -4.68
N ALA A 240 -11.25 -5.70 -4.33
CA ALA A 240 -12.57 -5.92 -4.92
C ALA A 240 -12.58 -5.67 -6.44
N TRP A 241 -11.80 -4.70 -6.94
CA TRP A 241 -11.67 -4.47 -8.38
C TRP A 241 -10.99 -5.64 -9.09
N GLN A 242 -9.97 -6.25 -8.47
CA GLN A 242 -9.30 -7.45 -8.97
C GLN A 242 -10.22 -8.67 -8.95
N CYS A 243 -10.87 -8.96 -7.81
CA CYS A 243 -11.75 -10.13 -7.69
C CYS A 243 -12.95 -10.08 -8.66
N ASN A 244 -13.50 -8.88 -8.88
CA ASN A 244 -14.65 -8.69 -9.77
C ASN A 244 -14.24 -8.38 -11.22
N LEU A 245 -12.93 -8.29 -11.51
CA LEU A 245 -12.37 -7.91 -12.80
C LEU A 245 -12.92 -6.58 -13.35
N SER A 246 -13.36 -5.68 -12.46
CA SER A 246 -14.18 -4.52 -12.82
C SER A 246 -13.96 -3.33 -11.88
N SER A 247 -13.79 -2.15 -12.46
CA SER A 247 -13.74 -0.87 -11.76
C SER A 247 -14.42 0.23 -12.58
N ARG A 248 -15.15 1.13 -11.89
CA ARG A 248 -15.66 2.36 -12.51
C ARG A 248 -14.56 3.39 -12.77
N ASN A 249 -13.39 3.23 -12.15
CA ASN A 249 -12.22 4.04 -12.43
C ASN A 249 -11.52 3.52 -13.69
N PRO A 250 -11.48 4.29 -14.80
CA PRO A 250 -10.95 3.81 -16.08
C PRO A 250 -9.45 3.47 -16.01
N ARG A 251 -8.68 4.17 -15.16
CA ARG A 251 -7.25 3.88 -14.96
C ARG A 251 -7.08 2.56 -14.21
N ALA A 252 -7.87 2.33 -13.17
CA ALA A 252 -7.86 1.07 -12.43
C ALA A 252 -8.32 -0.10 -13.30
N GLN A 253 -9.33 0.09 -14.16
CA GLN A 253 -9.79 -0.95 -15.08
C GLN A 253 -8.70 -1.37 -16.08
N VAL A 254 -7.83 -0.44 -16.51
CA VAL A 254 -6.66 -0.79 -17.34
C VAL A 254 -5.71 -1.68 -16.56
N ILE A 255 -5.40 -1.33 -15.31
CA ILE A 255 -4.54 -2.16 -14.47
C ILE A 255 -5.16 -3.53 -14.25
N VAL A 256 -6.42 -3.63 -13.82
CA VAL A 256 -7.12 -4.92 -13.68
C VAL A 256 -7.01 -5.76 -14.97
N ARG A 257 -7.18 -5.17 -16.16
CA ARG A 257 -7.00 -5.92 -17.42
C ARG A 257 -5.57 -6.40 -17.64
N LEU A 258 -4.57 -5.62 -17.24
CA LEU A 258 -3.15 -5.97 -17.40
C LEU A 258 -2.68 -7.01 -16.38
N VAL A 259 -3.23 -6.97 -15.16
CA VAL A 259 -2.92 -7.89 -14.06
C VAL A 259 -4.02 -8.94 -13.84
N SER A 260 -4.78 -9.30 -14.87
CA SER A 260 -5.70 -10.46 -14.83
C SER A 260 -5.66 -11.30 -16.12
N TRP A 261 -4.77 -10.95 -17.06
CA TRP A 261 -4.55 -11.59 -18.37
C TRP A 261 -3.05 -11.69 -18.67
#